data_AF-A0A9X1PVD0-F1
#
_entry.id   AF-A0A9X1PVD0-F1
#
_cell.length_a   1.000
_cell.length_b   1.000
_cell.length_c   1.000
_cell.angle_alpha   90.00
_cell.angle_beta   90.00
_cell.angle_gamma   90.00
#
_symmetry.space_group_name_H-M   'P 1'
#
loop_
_entity.id
_entity.type
_entity.pdbx_description
1 polymer ?
#
loop_
_entity_poly.entity_id
_entity_poly.type
_entity_poly.pdbx_seq_one_letter_code
_entity_poly.pdbx_strand_id
1 'polypeptide(L)'
;MSQTEQETAKPKRHRWDKINDYRKRCGDCGMLADRRPHPYRRQWWTEWTLGEKSWNTLQGDKTPPCQSKDEDRQPQDEAAAQ
;
A
#
# COMPACT_ATOMS: atom_id res chain seq x y z
N MET A 1 -33.01 3.22 11.47
CA MET A 1 -31.70 3.87 11.59
C MET A 1 -30.68 2.90 11.02
N SER A 2 -30.22 3.14 9.79
CA SER A 2 -29.31 2.24 9.08
C SER A 2 -27.91 2.41 9.66
N GLN A 3 -27.48 1.45 10.48
CA GLN A 3 -26.09 1.35 10.90
C GLN A 3 -25.32 0.79 9.70
N THR A 4 -24.70 1.69 8.93
CA THR A 4 -23.66 1.31 7.98
C THR A 4 -22.49 0.83 8.83
N GLU A 5 -22.34 -0.48 8.93
CA GLU A 5 -21.20 -1.15 9.55
C GLU A 5 -19.96 -0.76 8.74
N GLN A 6 -19.33 0.35 9.13
CA GLN A 6 -17.97 0.66 8.73
C GLN A 6 -17.09 -0.41 9.36
N GLU A 7 -16.91 -1.50 8.62
CA GLU A 7 -15.95 -2.53 8.92
C GLU A 7 -14.58 -1.86 8.91
N THR A 8 -14.16 -1.42 10.10
CA THR A 8 -12.88 -0.76 10.32
C THR A 8 -11.82 -1.85 10.17
N ALA A 9 -11.45 -2.13 8.91
CA ALA A 9 -10.40 -3.06 8.56
C ALA A 9 -9.19 -2.75 9.43
N LYS A 10 -8.92 -3.64 10.40
CA LYS A 10 -7.81 -3.47 11.33
C LYS A 10 -6.55 -3.18 10.52
N PRO A 11 -5.73 -2.18 10.90
CA PRO A 11 -4.56 -1.81 10.12
C PRO A 11 -3.65 -3.02 9.96
N LYS A 12 -3.66 -3.61 8.77
CA LYS A 12 -2.87 -4.80 8.48
C LYS A 12 -1.42 -4.37 8.36
N ARG A 13 -0.50 -5.20 8.87
CA ARG A 13 0.93 -4.97 8.66
C ARG A 13 1.26 -5.29 7.21
N HIS A 14 2.07 -4.44 6.58
CA HIS A 14 2.58 -4.72 5.24
C HIS A 14 3.44 -5.99 5.25
N ARG A 15 3.15 -6.91 4.34
CA ARG A 15 3.98 -8.07 4.08
C ARG A 15 5.00 -7.74 2.99
N TRP A 16 6.20 -7.34 3.40
CA TRP A 16 7.25 -6.90 2.46
C TRP A 16 7.98 -8.08 1.82
N ASP A 17 7.76 -8.28 0.53
CA ASP A 17 8.56 -9.15 -0.33
C ASP A 17 9.73 -8.37 -0.94
N LYS A 18 10.93 -8.97 -0.89
CA LYS A 18 12.15 -8.35 -1.46
C LYS A 18 12.11 -8.48 -2.98
N ILE A 19 12.13 -7.36 -3.69
CA ILE A 19 12.35 -7.33 -5.15
C ILE A 19 13.84 -7.24 -5.45
N ASN A 20 14.54 -6.31 -4.80
CA ASN A 20 15.99 -6.18 -4.86
C ASN A 20 16.53 -5.60 -3.53
N ASP A 21 17.83 -5.32 -3.44
CA ASP A 21 18.46 -4.80 -2.21
C ASP A 21 17.96 -3.42 -1.75
N TYR A 22 17.38 -2.65 -2.66
CA TYR A 22 16.86 -1.31 -2.39
C TYR A 22 15.35 -1.21 -2.56
N ARG A 23 14.66 -2.25 -3.05
CA ARG A 23 13.23 -2.21 -3.36
C ARG A 23 12.52 -3.43 -2.79
N LYS A 24 11.44 -3.17 -2.06
CA LYS A 24 10.51 -4.17 -1.56
C LYS A 24 9.11 -3.87 -2.08
N ARG A 25 8.26 -4.89 -2.16
CA ARG A 25 6.85 -4.76 -2.52
C ARG A 25 5.99 -5.45 -1.47
N CYS A 26 4.89 -4.84 -1.08
CA CYS A 26 3.90 -5.46 -0.24
C CYS A 26 3.12 -6.49 -1.05
N GLY A 27 3.14 -7.76 -0.63
CA GLY A 27 2.39 -8.84 -1.29
C GLY A 27 0.86 -8.68 -1.18
N ASP A 28 0.37 -7.94 -0.18
CA ASP A 28 -1.06 -7.76 0.07
C ASP A 28 -1.66 -6.57 -0.71
N CYS A 29 -1.14 -5.36 -0.49
CA CYS A 29 -1.68 -4.15 -1.12
C CYS A 29 -0.95 -3.76 -2.43
N GLY A 30 0.22 -4.35 -2.70
CA GLY A 30 1.04 -4.00 -3.86
C GLY A 30 1.94 -2.77 -3.67
N MET A 31 1.98 -2.19 -2.46
CA MET A 31 2.80 -1.00 -2.16
C MET A 31 4.29 -1.27 -2.40
N LEU A 32 4.98 -0.36 -3.07
CA LEU A 32 6.43 -0.42 -3.24
C LEU A 32 7.10 0.38 -2.12
N ALA A 33 8.21 -0.13 -1.59
CA ALA A 33 9.10 0.56 -0.66
C ALA A 33 10.50 0.59 -1.28
N ASP A 34 10.95 1.76 -1.69
CA ASP A 34 12.22 1.99 -2.37
C ASP A 34 13.15 2.81 -1.48
N ARG A 35 14.31 2.23 -1.14
CA ARG A 35 15.30 2.81 -0.23
C ARG A 35 16.35 3.54 -1.03
N ARG A 36 16.29 4.86 -1.00
CA ARG A 36 17.19 5.74 -1.77
C ARG A 36 18.22 6.40 -0.85
N PRO A 37 19.45 6.62 -1.32
CA PRO A 37 20.39 7.49 -0.63
C PRO A 37 19.93 8.95 -0.74
N HIS A 38 20.13 9.72 0.33
CA HIS A 38 19.89 11.16 0.29
C HIS A 38 21.02 11.85 -0.51
N PRO A 39 20.73 12.76 -1.46
CA PRO A 39 21.74 13.35 -2.34
C PRO A 39 22.82 14.15 -1.58
N TYR A 40 22.42 14.87 -0.53
CA TYR A 40 23.32 15.76 0.23
C TYR A 40 23.70 15.30 1.65
N ARG A 41 23.10 14.21 2.16
CA ARG A 41 23.34 13.74 3.53
C ARG A 41 23.69 12.26 3.50
N ARG A 42 24.49 11.80 4.47
CA ARG A 42 24.77 10.37 4.70
C ARG A 42 23.58 9.68 5.37
N GLN A 43 22.39 9.85 4.80
CA GLN A 43 21.14 9.30 5.30
C GLN A 43 20.43 8.54 4.17
N TRP A 44 19.68 7.51 4.56
CA TRP A 44 18.82 6.78 3.66
C TRP A 44 17.38 7.19 3.94
N TRP A 45 16.59 7.35 2.88
CA TRP A 45 15.16 7.61 2.97
C TRP A 45 14.40 6.52 2.22
N THR A 46 13.14 6.32 2.59
CA THR A 46 12.28 5.35 1.94
C THR A 46 11.16 6.09 1.23
N GLU A 47 10.99 5.78 -0.05
CA GLU A 47 9.84 6.15 -0.86
C GLU A 47 8.85 5.01 -0.84
N TRP A 48 7.59 5.31 -0.51
CA TRP A 48 6.49 4.38 -0.64
C TRP A 48 5.61 4.80 -1.82
N THR A 49 5.29 3.86 -2.70
CA THR A 49 4.43 4.13 -3.87
C THR A 49 3.29 3.12 -3.90
N LEU A 50 2.06 3.60 -4.06
CA LEU A 50 0.87 2.77 -4.21
C LEU A 50 0.00 3.37 -5.31
N GLY A 51 0.04 2.78 -6.50
CA GLY A 51 -0.64 3.34 -7.68
C GLY A 51 -0.09 4.73 -8.01
N GLU A 52 -0.99 5.71 -8.08
CA GLU A 52 -0.66 7.12 -8.38
C GLU A 52 -0.18 7.92 -7.16
N LYS A 53 -0.28 7.35 -5.96
CA LYS A 53 0.09 8.03 -4.72
C LYS A 53 1.49 7.61 -4.28
N SER A 54 2.27 8.59 -3.83
CA SER A 54 3.60 8.39 -3.28
C SER A 54 3.79 9.14 -1.98
N TRP A 55 4.54 8.56 -1.05
CA TRP A 55 4.88 9.10 0.25
C TRP A 55 6.37 8.89 0.48
N ASN A 56 7.05 9.78 1.19
CA ASN A 56 8.47 9.61 1.42
C ASN A 56 8.89 10.09 2.82
N THR A 57 9.82 9.38 3.44
CA THR A 57 10.33 9.78 4.76
C THR A 57 11.12 11.10 4.71
N LEU A 58 11.51 11.56 3.52
CA LEU A 58 12.29 12.79 3.34
C LEU A 58 11.45 14.04 3.66
N GLN A 59 10.17 14.01 3.32
CA GLN A 59 9.18 15.05 3.65
C GLN A 59 8.52 14.83 5.02
N GLY A 60 8.90 13.77 5.74
CA GLY A 60 8.34 13.40 7.04
C GLY A 60 7.05 12.58 6.95
N ASP A 61 6.69 12.09 5.77
CA ASP A 61 5.53 11.22 5.62
C ASP A 61 5.74 9.90 6.36
N LYS A 62 4.62 9.31 6.77
CA LYS A 62 4.56 7.98 7.36
C LYS A 62 4.09 6.98 6.31
N THR A 63 4.50 5.72 6.46
CA THR A 63 3.97 4.64 5.63
C THR A 63 2.46 4.56 5.82
N PRO A 64 1.65 4.63 4.75
CA PRO A 64 0.22 4.47 4.87
C PRO A 64 -0.12 3.06 5.37
N PRO A 65 -1.30 2.85 6.00
CA PRO A 65 -1.72 1.52 6.42
C PRO A 65 -1.89 0.59 5.21
N CYS A 66 -1.68 -0.71 5.42
CA CYS A 66 -1.93 -1.70 4.37
C CYS A 66 -3.44 -1.90 4.21
N GLN A 67 -3.99 -1.40 3.11
CA GLN A 67 -5.35 -1.72 2.69
C GLN A 67 -5.28 -3.03 1.90
N SER A 68 -5.87 -4.10 2.43
CA SER A 68 -5.95 -5.38 1.71
C SER A 68 -6.68 -5.14 0.39
N LYS A 69 -6.15 -5.64 -0.74
CA LYS A 69 -6.79 -5.54 -2.07
C LYS A 69 -8.14 -6.26 -2.20
N ASP A 70 -8.66 -6.84 -1.12
CA ASP A 70 -9.86 -7.67 -1.14
C ASP A 70 -11.14 -6.86 -1.42
N GLU A 71 -11.12 -5.54 -1.24
CA GLU A 71 -12.28 -4.67 -1.52
C GLU A 71 -12.46 -4.29 -3.00
N ASP A 72 -11.63 -4.78 -3.93
CA ASP A 72 -11.84 -4.62 -5.38
C ASP A 72 -12.02 -5.99 -6.07
N ARG A 73 -12.68 -6.92 -5.40
CA ARG A 73 -13.29 -8.07 -6.07
C ARG A 73 -14.80 -7.91 -6.00
N GLN A 74 -15.34 -6.92 -6.72
CA GLN A 74 -16.75 -6.96 -7.04
C GLN A 74 -17.02 -8.26 -7.81
N PRO A 75 -17.90 -9.15 -7.33
CA PRO A 75 -18.45 -10.19 -8.18
C PRO A 75 -19.38 -9.51 -9.19
N GLN A 76 -18.82 -9.02 -10.30
CA GLN A 76 -19.57 -8.56 -11.46
C GLN A 76 -19.62 -9.66 -12.54
N ASP A 77 -19.86 -10.91 -12.14
CA ASP A 77 -20.21 -11.96 -13.08
C ASP A 77 -21.72 -12.18 -13.00
N GLU A 78 -22.42 -11.31 -13.74
CA GLU A 78 -23.47 -11.71 -14.67
C GLU A 78 -24.66 -12.48 -14.09
N ALA A 79 -25.52 -11.76 -13.37
CA ALA A 79 -26.94 -12.00 -13.47
C ALA A 79 -27.44 -11.39 -14.80
N ALA A 80 -27.67 -12.20 -15.84
CA ALA A 80 -28.78 -12.10 -16.81
C ALA A 80 -28.42 -12.68 -18.18
N ALA A 81 -28.85 -13.92 -18.46
CA ALA A 81 -29.51 -14.23 -19.71
C ALA A 81 -30.48 -15.40 -19.47
N GLN A 82 -31.72 -15.16 -19.89
CA GLN A 82 -32.88 -16.05 -19.78
C GLN A 82 -32.87 -17.11 -20.87
#